data_AF-A0A2I1FL90-F1
#
_entry.id   AF-A0A2I1FL90-F1
#
_cell.length_a   1.000
_cell.length_b   1.000
_cell.length_c   1.000
_cell.angle_alpha   90.00
_cell.angle_beta   90.00
_cell.angle_gamma   90.00
#
_symmetry.space_group_name_H-M   'P 1'
#
loop_
_entity.id
_entity.type
_entity.pdbx_description
1 polymer ?
#
loop_
_entity_poly.entity_id
_entity_poly.type
_entity_poly.pdbx_seq_one_letter_code
_entity_poly.pdbx_strand_id
1 'polypeptide(L)' 'MSKAGILAVTVVEAKNLSEEIDLCNPWVQLILDNHNYQATKTKNGDSNPKFDTKFTL' A
#
# COMPACT_ATOMS: atom_id res chain seq x y z
N MET A 1 -3.53 -14.01 23.34
CA MET A 1 -2.32 -14.67 22.82
C MET A 1 -2.00 -14.06 21.47
N SER A 2 -0.81 -13.49 21.27
CA SER A 2 -0.30 -13.14 19.95
C SER A 2 0.30 -14.39 19.28
N LYS A 3 0.19 -14.49 17.96
CA LYS A 3 0.77 -15.59 17.18
C LYS A 3 2.07 -15.09 16.55
N ALA A 4 3.18 -15.77 16.82
CA ALA A 4 4.46 -15.48 16.19
C ALA A 4 4.52 -16.14 14.80
N GLY A 5 5.03 -15.43 13.81
CA GLY A 5 5.16 -15.89 12.42
C GLY A 5 5.61 -14.77 11.50
N ILE A 6 5.82 -15.11 10.23
CA ILE A 6 6.16 -14.14 9.17
C ILE A 6 4.86 -13.76 8.44
N LEU A 7 4.61 -12.47 8.29
CA LEU A 7 3.54 -11.92 7.48
C LEU A 7 4.10 -11.42 6.15
N ALA A 8 3.80 -12.14 5.07
CA ALA A 8 4.12 -11.71 3.70
C ALA A 8 2.89 -11.04 3.06
N VAL A 9 3.02 -9.77 2.69
CA VAL A 9 1.95 -8.98 2.04
C VAL A 9 2.39 -8.54 0.66
N THR A 10 1.52 -8.69 -0.33
CA THR A 10 1.72 -8.08 -1.65
C THR A 10 0.63 -7.06 -1.90
N VAL A 11 1.00 -5.79 -2.04
CA VAL A 11 0.11 -4.74 -2.51
C VAL A 11 0.17 -4.77 -4.04
N VAL A 12 -0.89 -5.29 -4.67
CA VAL A 12 -0.94 -5.49 -6.13
C VAL A 12 -1.38 -4.21 -6.83
N GLU A 13 -2.62 -3.80 -6.64
CA GLU A 13 -3.22 -2.65 -7.32
C GLU A 13 -4.39 -2.06 -6.52
N ALA A 14 -4.79 -0.84 -6.87
CA ALA A 14 -6.07 -0.26 -6.50
C ALA A 14 -6.77 0.28 -7.76
N LYS A 15 -8.09 0.41 -7.72
CA LYS A 15 -8.91 0.84 -8.86
C LYS A 15 -9.95 1.84 -8.42
N ASN A 16 -10.33 2.75 -9.34
CA ASN A 16 -11.41 3.72 -9.17
C ASN A 16 -11.22 4.63 -7.94
N LEU A 17 -10.00 5.10 -7.67
CA LEU A 17 -9.70 5.90 -6.47
C LEU A 17 -10.22 7.34 -6.53
N SER A 18 -10.24 7.96 -7.72
CA SER A 18 -10.71 9.34 -7.93
C SER A 18 -11.03 9.57 -9.40
N GLU A 19 -12.02 10.42 -9.67
CA GLU A 19 -12.28 10.97 -11.01
C GLU A 19 -11.37 12.18 -11.32
N GLU A 20 -10.88 12.86 -10.29
CA GLU A 20 -9.94 13.98 -10.39
C GLU A 20 -8.49 13.48 -10.38
N ILE A 21 -8.00 13.08 -11.55
CA ILE A 21 -6.67 12.46 -11.72
C ILE A 21 -5.54 13.40 -11.28
N ASP A 22 -5.64 14.70 -11.55
CA ASP A 22 -4.58 15.67 -11.25
C ASP A 22 -4.29 15.82 -9.74
N LEU A 23 -5.25 15.44 -8.90
CA LEU A 23 -5.11 15.42 -7.44
C LEU A 23 -4.82 14.00 -6.89
N CYS A 24 -4.86 12.98 -7.76
CA CYS A 24 -4.77 11.58 -7.37
C CYS A 24 -3.32 11.11 -7.33
N ASN A 25 -2.68 11.23 -6.16
CA ASN A 25 -1.31 10.76 -5.93
C ASN A 25 -1.27 9.64 -4.87
N PRO A 26 -1.84 8.44 -5.15
CA PRO A 26 -2.01 7.41 -4.13
C PRO A 26 -0.71 6.71 -3.71
N TRP A 27 -0.72 6.28 -2.46
CA TRP A 27 0.27 5.40 -1.84
C TRP A 27 -0.43 4.55 -0.77
N VAL A 28 0.17 3.44 -0.37
CA VAL A 28 -0.38 2.52 0.64
C VAL A 28 0.58 2.41 1.81
N GLN A 29 0.07 2.61 3.02
CA GLN A 29 0.77 2.30 4.27
C GLN A 29 0.25 0.98 4.85
N LEU A 30 1.16 0.04 5.09
CA LEU A 30 0.90 -1.18 5.85
C LEU A 30 1.34 -0.93 7.29
N ILE A 31 0.41 -1.06 8.25
CA ILE A 31 0.65 -0.81 9.68
C ILE A 31 0.28 -2.09 10.44
N LEU A 32 1.26 -2.68 11.13
CA LEU A 32 1.06 -3.84 12.00
C LEU A 32 0.92 -3.41 13.47
N ASP A 33 1.75 -2.46 13.89
CA ASP A 33 1.71 -1.80 15.20
C ASP A 33 2.39 -0.41 15.13
N ASN A 34 2.54 0.24 16.28
CA ASN A 34 3.09 1.61 16.39
C ASN A 34 4.53 1.77 15.88
N HIS A 35 5.31 0.68 15.75
CA HIS A 35 6.70 0.71 15.29
C HIS A 35 6.93 -0.09 14.01
N ASN A 36 5.98 -0.95 13.63
CA ASN A 36 6.05 -1.78 12.44
C ASN A 36 5.10 -1.25 11.35
N TYR A 37 5.63 -0.35 10.53
CA TYR A 37 4.96 0.10 9.32
C TYR A 37 5.90 0.09 8.11
N GLN A 38 5.33 -0.18 6.94
CA GLN A 38 6.01 -0.09 5.64
C GLN A 38 5.09 0.61 4.65
N ALA A 39 5.64 1.25 3.62
CA ALA A 39 4.86 2.02 2.67
C ALA A 39 5.30 1.74 1.23
N THR A 40 4.35 1.79 0.30
CA THR A 40 4.64 1.77 -1.13
C THR A 40 5.17 3.12 -1.59
N LYS A 41 5.75 3.16 -2.79
CA LYS A 41 6.02 4.44 -3.45
C LYS A 41 4.70 5.06 -3.91
N THR A 42 4.64 6.39 -3.85
CA THR A 42 3.54 7.16 -4.45
C THR A 42 3.49 6.95 -5.96
N LYS A 43 2.27 6.84 -6.50
CA LYS A 43 1.97 6.88 -7.93
C LYS A 43 1.31 8.22 -8.21
N ASN A 44 1.92 9.07 -9.02
CA ASN A 44 1.41 10.42 -9.25
C ASN A 44 0.42 10.42 -10.40
N GLY A 45 -0.71 11.11 -10.24
CA GLY A 45 -1.74 11.23 -11.27
C GLY A 45 -2.31 9.88 -11.73
N ASP A 46 -2.54 8.94 -10.81
CA ASP A 46 -2.98 7.59 -11.17
C ASP A 46 -4.12 7.12 -10.26
N SER A 47 -5.34 7.10 -10.79
CA SER A 47 -6.53 6.61 -10.06
C SER A 47 -6.72 5.10 -10.11
N ASN A 48 -5.85 4.38 -10.84
CA ASN A 48 -5.83 2.93 -10.95
C ASN A 48 -4.41 2.38 -10.74
N PRO A 49 -3.76 2.71 -9.61
CA PRO A 49 -2.34 2.47 -9.43
C PRO A 49 -2.02 0.98 -9.32
N LYS A 50 -1.01 0.55 -10.07
CA LYS A 50 -0.35 -0.74 -9.87
C LYS A 50 0.92 -0.60 -9.05
N PHE A 51 0.97 -1.25 -7.89
CA PHE A 51 2.07 -1.17 -6.94
C PHE A 51 3.04 -2.34 -7.04
N ASP A 52 2.53 -3.57 -7.20
CA ASP A 52 3.30 -4.84 -7.20
C ASP A 52 4.39 -4.90 -6.09
N THR A 53 4.11 -4.29 -4.93
CA THR A 53 5.08 -4.14 -3.84
C THR A 53 4.91 -5.25 -2.83
N LYS A 54 6.02 -5.87 -2.44
CA LYS A 54 6.05 -6.96 -1.45
C LYS A 54 6.66 -6.48 -0.14
N PHE A 55 5.99 -6.80 0.96
CA PHE A 55 6.47 -6.58 2.32
C PHE A 55 6.58 -7.91 3.06
N THR A 56 7.62 -8.04 3.87
CA THR A 56 7.80 -9.13 4.82
C THR A 56 7.96 -8.51 6.20
N LEU A 57 7.11 -8.90 7.14
CA LEU A 57 7.05 -8.42 8.53
C LEU A 57 7.12 -9.60 9.50
#